data_AF-A0A7Y1UGR6-F1
#
_entry.id   AF-A0A7Y1UGR6-F1
#
_cell.length_a   1.000
_cell.length_b   1.000
_cell.length_c   1.000
_cell.angle_alpha   90.00
_cell.angle_beta   90.00
_cell.angle_gamma   90.00
#
_symmetry.space_group_name_H-M   'P 1'
#
loop_
_entity.id
_entity.type
_entity.pdbx_description
1 polymer ?
#
loop_
_entity_poly.entity_id
_entity_poly.type
_entity_poly.pdbx_seq_one_letter_code
_entity_poly.pdbx_strand_id
1 'polypeptide(L)'
;MRGAHKFILALLLAGGSCAWADRDSPFPDRGDAYLTFYLENDLFAGTDRNYTNGARLSWVSGARPVSALGSVQRLLRGFSGDEDSFHIVQLLTGFDAPDEVEYNYGFSLTQLMFTPEDDRFPGQPAGERPYAAWTGIGFSLHAMDANVLNSAELTLGVIGPHALGEETQDFVHDLKGVPKFAGWDAQIPDEITLNYYFVQKRRIDLKIRELKTGAFRASALWDWGMAVGNFRTHAETGAFFRAGWNLPADFSDPRLSETAYSHRYFTGRENTADFSIYALAGARARASLFDATLDGPLFSDFDTRVQREGLTGEVFAGMGLRWNCWELSYVQTFQTESFEEQAGGQQFGSLALRRAF
;
A
#
# COMPACT_ATOMS: atom_id res chain seq x y z
N MET A 1 23.65 18.82 -11.77
CA MET A 1 22.18 19.01 -11.88
C MET A 1 21.62 18.81 -13.31
N ARG A 2 21.97 17.73 -14.05
CA ARG A 2 21.38 17.43 -15.38
C ARG A 2 21.06 15.94 -15.64
N GLY A 3 21.21 15.06 -14.65
CA GLY A 3 20.99 13.61 -14.81
C GLY A 3 19.64 13.07 -14.31
N ALA A 4 18.98 13.77 -13.38
CA ALA A 4 17.84 13.23 -12.62
C ALA A 4 16.50 13.18 -13.37
N HIS A 5 16.35 13.91 -14.49
CA HIS A 5 15.05 14.02 -15.18
C HIS A 5 14.79 12.90 -16.18
N LYS A 6 15.76 12.01 -16.43
CA LYS A 6 15.65 10.98 -17.47
C LYS A 6 15.25 9.59 -16.95
N PHE A 7 15.38 9.31 -15.65
CA PHE A 7 15.19 7.95 -15.12
C PHE A 7 13.76 7.65 -14.67
N ILE A 8 13.02 8.62 -14.13
CA ILE A 8 11.58 8.45 -13.80
C ILE A 8 10.74 8.21 -15.07
N LEU A 9 11.23 8.65 -16.23
CA LEU A 9 10.56 8.43 -17.52
C LEU A 9 10.91 7.08 -18.16
N ALA A 10 11.99 6.40 -17.73
CA ALA A 10 12.51 5.21 -18.41
C ALA A 10 11.84 3.90 -17.99
N LEU A 11 11.29 3.81 -16.76
CA LEU A 11 10.50 2.64 -16.34
C LEU A 11 9.06 2.62 -16.87
N LEU A 12 8.60 3.71 -17.52
CA LEU A 12 7.26 3.83 -18.11
C LEU A 12 7.22 3.53 -19.61
N LEU A 13 8.34 3.10 -20.22
CA LEU A 13 8.49 2.89 -21.67
C LEU A 13 8.82 1.44 -22.07
N ALA A 14 8.48 0.44 -21.25
CA ALA A 14 8.45 -0.94 -21.71
C ALA A 14 7.24 -1.15 -22.65
N GLY A 15 7.45 -0.78 -23.92
CA GLY A 15 6.56 -1.07 -25.04
C GLY A 15 6.36 -2.57 -25.22
N GLY A 16 5.15 -2.93 -25.62
CA GLY A 16 4.67 -4.29 -25.73
C GLY A 16 5.55 -5.22 -26.56
N SER A 17 5.73 -6.43 -26.03
CA SER A 17 6.01 -7.62 -26.80
C SER A 17 5.01 -8.68 -26.35
N CYS A 18 4.12 -9.07 -27.27
CA CYS A 18 3.00 -9.98 -27.03
C CYS A 18 3.50 -11.41 -26.77
N ALA A 19 3.46 -11.85 -25.52
CA ALA A 19 3.31 -13.26 -25.18
C ALA A 19 1.82 -13.55 -24.92
N TRP A 20 1.31 -14.66 -25.44
CA TRP A 20 -0.01 -15.18 -25.10
C TRP A 20 0.02 -15.64 -23.64
N ALA A 21 -0.74 -15.00 -22.75
CA ALA A 21 -1.02 -15.54 -21.43
C ALA A 21 -2.28 -16.42 -21.52
N ASP A 22 -2.10 -17.70 -21.20
CA ASP A 22 -3.17 -18.71 -21.13
C ASP A 22 -4.17 -18.36 -20.02
N ARG A 23 -5.40 -18.87 -20.10
CA ARG A 23 -6.46 -18.67 -19.09
C ARG A 23 -6.07 -19.19 -17.70
N ASP A 24 -5.08 -20.08 -17.65
CA ASP A 24 -4.49 -20.63 -16.42
C ASP A 24 -3.27 -19.84 -15.93
N SER A 25 -2.92 -18.73 -16.59
CA SER A 25 -1.79 -17.88 -16.22
C SER A 25 -2.08 -17.09 -14.94
N PRO A 26 -1.14 -17.06 -13.97
CA PRO A 26 -1.24 -16.21 -12.79
C PRO A 26 -0.81 -14.76 -13.07
N PHE A 27 -0.83 -14.29 -14.33
CA PHE A 27 -0.29 -12.99 -14.75
C PHE A 27 -1.35 -12.12 -15.46
N PRO A 28 -1.13 -10.79 -15.57
CA PRO A 28 -2.09 -9.83 -16.13
C PRO A 28 -2.77 -10.24 -17.44
N ASP A 29 -4.10 -10.07 -17.53
CA ASP A 29 -4.88 -10.31 -18.74
C ASP A 29 -4.95 -9.08 -19.67
N ARG A 30 -5.69 -9.23 -20.79
CA ARG A 30 -5.99 -8.13 -21.72
C ARG A 30 -7.37 -7.56 -21.41
N GLY A 31 -7.40 -6.45 -20.68
CA GLY A 31 -8.57 -5.59 -20.50
C GLY A 31 -8.19 -4.36 -19.70
N ASP A 32 -9.16 -3.48 -19.45
CA ASP A 32 -8.95 -2.27 -18.64
C ASP A 32 -8.18 -2.63 -17.37
N ALA A 33 -7.19 -1.82 -17.01
CA ALA A 33 -6.36 -2.03 -15.84
C ALA A 33 -5.79 -0.72 -15.30
N TYR A 34 -5.24 -0.80 -14.08
CA TYR A 34 -4.54 0.31 -13.44
C TYR A 34 -3.14 -0.14 -13.05
N LEU A 35 -2.16 0.69 -13.39
CA LEU A 35 -0.80 0.59 -12.87
C LEU A 35 -0.58 1.76 -11.92
N THR A 36 -0.14 1.48 -10.69
CA THR A 36 0.20 2.51 -9.72
C THR A 36 1.58 2.29 -9.14
N PHE A 37 2.39 3.34 -9.18
CA PHE A 37 3.66 3.41 -8.48
C PHE A 37 3.50 4.29 -7.24
N TYR A 38 3.80 3.73 -6.08
CA TYR A 38 3.87 4.42 -4.80
C TYR A 38 5.33 4.60 -4.41
N LEU A 39 5.64 5.78 -3.87
CA LEU A 39 6.90 6.10 -3.26
C LEU A 39 6.63 6.82 -1.94
N GLU A 40 7.03 6.22 -0.83
CA GLU A 40 7.08 6.85 0.47
C GLU A 40 8.52 7.14 0.84
N ASN A 41 8.76 8.33 1.37
CA ASN A 41 10.10 8.72 1.79
C ASN A 41 10.00 9.78 2.90
N ASP A 42 10.86 9.68 3.90
CA ASP A 42 10.90 10.62 5.02
C ASP A 42 11.77 11.85 4.74
N LEU A 43 12.54 11.87 3.63
CA LEU A 43 13.22 13.08 3.14
C LEU A 43 12.22 14.19 2.77
N PHE A 44 10.96 13.87 2.46
CA PHE A 44 9.91 14.88 2.29
C PHE A 44 9.64 15.66 3.58
N ALA A 45 10.00 15.09 4.73
CA ALA A 45 9.89 15.68 6.05
C ALA A 45 11.25 16.13 6.64
N GLY A 46 12.34 15.99 5.88
CA GLY A 46 13.68 16.41 6.26
C GLY A 46 14.44 15.43 7.17
N THR A 47 14.02 14.16 7.23
CA THR A 47 14.69 13.09 8.00
C THR A 47 15.11 11.93 7.09
N ASP A 48 15.94 11.01 7.60
CA ASP A 48 16.34 9.76 6.93
C ASP A 48 16.51 8.63 7.98
N ARG A 49 15.46 8.41 8.78
CA ARG A 49 15.48 7.55 9.98
C ARG A 49 14.14 6.88 10.23
N ASN A 50 14.14 5.80 10.99
CA ASN A 50 13.01 4.94 11.27
C ASN A 50 12.40 4.31 10.01
N TYR A 51 11.32 4.89 9.48
CA TYR A 51 10.75 4.47 8.20
C TYR A 51 11.30 5.39 7.11
N THR A 52 12.30 4.86 6.42
CA THR A 52 13.17 5.61 5.52
C THR A 52 12.59 5.66 4.11
N ASN A 53 12.13 4.51 3.61
CA ASN A 53 11.61 4.44 2.26
C ASN A 53 10.68 3.25 2.05
N GLY A 54 9.65 3.47 1.25
CA GLY A 54 8.84 2.40 0.68
C GLY A 54 8.60 2.65 -0.79
N ALA A 55 8.69 1.61 -1.61
CA ALA A 55 8.31 1.65 -3.01
C ALA A 55 7.39 0.48 -3.32
N ARG A 56 6.26 0.76 -4.00
CA ARG A 56 5.33 -0.29 -4.44
C ARG A 56 4.93 -0.05 -5.88
N LEU A 57 5.11 -1.06 -6.72
CA LEU A 57 4.50 -1.13 -8.03
C LEU A 57 3.32 -2.09 -7.95
N SER A 58 2.13 -1.61 -8.29
CA SER A 58 0.90 -2.40 -8.27
C SER A 58 0.21 -2.37 -9.62
N TRP A 59 -0.28 -3.52 -10.05
CA TRP A 59 -1.18 -3.68 -11.17
C TRP A 59 -2.48 -4.27 -10.66
N VAL A 60 -3.62 -3.76 -11.11
CA VAL A 60 -4.93 -4.33 -10.81
C VAL A 60 -5.80 -4.31 -12.06
N SER A 61 -6.51 -5.42 -12.29
CA SER A 61 -7.44 -5.55 -13.39
C SER A 61 -8.63 -4.59 -13.21
N GLY A 62 -9.30 -4.26 -14.30
CA GLY A 62 -10.68 -3.77 -14.29
C GLY A 62 -11.64 -4.86 -13.83
N ALA A 63 -12.94 -4.59 -13.89
CA ALA A 63 -13.98 -5.53 -13.51
C ALA A 63 -13.84 -6.84 -14.28
N ARG A 64 -13.95 -7.96 -13.57
CA ARG A 64 -13.94 -9.30 -14.14
C ARG A 64 -15.06 -10.14 -13.54
N PRO A 65 -15.71 -11.00 -14.34
CA PRO A 65 -16.60 -12.01 -13.79
C PRO A 65 -15.80 -13.02 -12.97
N VAL A 66 -16.43 -13.64 -11.97
CA VAL A 66 -15.83 -14.70 -11.13
C VAL A 66 -15.19 -15.82 -11.96
N SER A 67 -15.79 -16.15 -13.11
CA SER A 67 -15.29 -17.18 -14.02
C SER A 67 -13.92 -16.87 -14.65
N ALA A 68 -13.48 -15.61 -14.61
CA ALA A 68 -12.19 -15.16 -15.13
C ALA A 68 -11.07 -15.17 -14.08
N LEU A 69 -11.36 -15.56 -12.83
CA LEU A 69 -10.36 -15.61 -11.77
C LEU A 69 -9.40 -16.80 -11.94
N GLY A 70 -8.10 -16.51 -11.90
CA GLY A 70 -7.04 -17.50 -11.89
C GLY A 70 -7.04 -18.37 -10.63
N SER A 71 -6.17 -19.40 -10.61
CA SER A 71 -6.13 -20.37 -9.51
C SER A 71 -5.75 -19.75 -8.16
N VAL A 72 -4.79 -18.82 -8.15
CA VAL A 72 -4.34 -18.14 -6.91
C VAL A 72 -5.46 -17.25 -6.35
N GLN A 73 -6.13 -16.49 -7.21
CA GLN A 73 -7.23 -15.60 -6.84
C GLN A 73 -8.42 -16.40 -6.28
N ARG A 74 -8.70 -17.59 -6.84
CA ARG A 74 -9.76 -18.47 -6.32
C ARG A 74 -9.48 -18.95 -4.90
N LEU A 75 -8.22 -19.10 -4.48
CA LEU A 75 -7.89 -19.42 -3.08
C LEU A 75 -8.29 -18.28 -2.12
N LEU A 76 -8.21 -17.03 -2.59
CA LEU A 76 -8.57 -15.84 -1.80
C LEU A 76 -10.09 -15.61 -1.75
N ARG A 77 -10.86 -16.21 -2.66
CA ARG A 77 -12.31 -16.03 -2.77
C ARG A 77 -13.06 -16.36 -1.49
N GLY A 78 -12.64 -17.41 -0.78
CA GLY A 78 -13.25 -17.81 0.50
C GLY A 78 -13.23 -16.72 1.59
N PHE A 79 -12.38 -15.70 1.42
CA PHE A 79 -12.25 -14.57 2.34
C PHE A 79 -12.76 -13.24 1.77
N SER A 80 -13.34 -13.25 0.58
CA SER A 80 -13.77 -12.03 -0.13
C SER A 80 -15.04 -11.40 0.45
N GLY A 81 -15.81 -12.15 1.25
CA GLY A 81 -17.12 -11.73 1.76
C GLY A 81 -18.28 -11.93 0.78
N ASP A 82 -18.03 -12.56 -0.38
CA ASP A 82 -19.06 -12.94 -1.34
C ASP A 82 -19.91 -14.15 -0.86
N GLU A 83 -20.90 -14.54 -1.67
CA GLU A 83 -21.82 -15.65 -1.39
C GLU A 83 -21.15 -17.02 -1.17
N ASP A 84 -19.94 -17.22 -1.72
CA ASP A 84 -19.15 -18.45 -1.61
C ASP A 84 -18.06 -18.34 -0.52
N SER A 85 -18.01 -17.23 0.21
CA SER A 85 -17.06 -17.03 1.32
C SER A 85 -17.43 -17.85 2.55
N PHE A 86 -16.47 -18.03 3.47
CA PHE A 86 -16.77 -18.69 4.75
C PHE A 86 -17.87 -17.93 5.51
N HIS A 87 -18.78 -18.67 6.16
CA HIS A 87 -19.95 -18.08 6.82
C HIS A 87 -19.63 -16.94 7.79
N ILE A 88 -18.54 -17.08 8.57
CA ILE A 88 -18.09 -16.02 9.48
C ILE A 88 -17.63 -14.76 8.74
N VAL A 89 -17.02 -14.93 7.57
CA VAL A 89 -16.59 -13.80 6.72
C VAL A 89 -17.84 -13.11 6.16
N GLN A 90 -18.82 -13.84 5.64
CA GLN A 90 -20.09 -13.25 5.19
C GLN A 90 -20.80 -12.45 6.30
N LEU A 91 -20.81 -12.97 7.54
CA LEU A 91 -21.44 -12.29 8.68
C LEU A 91 -20.74 -10.96 9.01
N LEU A 92 -19.41 -10.93 8.92
CA LEU A 92 -18.61 -9.77 9.33
C LEU A 92 -18.43 -8.76 8.19
N THR A 93 -18.26 -9.23 6.96
CA THR A 93 -17.81 -8.44 5.81
C THR A 93 -18.68 -8.60 4.57
N GLY A 94 -19.80 -9.31 4.67
CA GLY A 94 -20.70 -9.57 3.54
C GLY A 94 -21.31 -8.31 2.91
N PHE A 95 -21.77 -8.50 1.68
CA PHE A 95 -22.42 -7.47 0.88
C PHE A 95 -23.94 -7.53 1.01
N ASP A 96 -24.59 -6.37 1.03
CA ASP A 96 -26.06 -6.28 1.11
C ASP A 96 -26.74 -6.76 -0.19
N ALA A 97 -26.06 -6.59 -1.32
CA ALA A 97 -26.51 -7.02 -2.65
C ALA A 97 -25.44 -7.91 -3.34
N PRO A 98 -25.37 -9.21 -3.00
CA PRO A 98 -24.35 -10.12 -3.53
C PRO A 98 -24.31 -10.21 -5.07
N ASP A 99 -25.47 -10.05 -5.73
CA ASP A 99 -25.59 -10.09 -7.19
C ASP A 99 -24.93 -8.89 -7.91
N GLU A 100 -24.63 -7.81 -7.16
CA GLU A 100 -23.96 -6.60 -7.67
C GLU A 100 -22.44 -6.60 -7.39
N VAL A 101 -21.91 -7.69 -6.81
CA VAL A 101 -20.49 -7.79 -6.47
C VAL A 101 -19.67 -8.05 -7.72
N GLU A 102 -18.73 -7.15 -7.98
CA GLU A 102 -17.75 -7.26 -9.04
C GLU A 102 -16.35 -7.54 -8.47
N TYR A 103 -15.49 -8.14 -9.31
CA TYR A 103 -14.19 -8.63 -8.88
C TYR A 103 -13.05 -7.96 -9.65
N ASN A 104 -11.98 -7.63 -8.95
CA ASN A 104 -10.67 -7.35 -9.54
C ASN A 104 -9.63 -8.28 -8.94
N TYR A 105 -8.56 -8.49 -9.66
CA TYR A 105 -7.36 -9.11 -9.10
C TYR A 105 -6.14 -8.28 -9.41
N GLY A 106 -5.14 -8.38 -8.55
CA GLY A 106 -3.95 -7.56 -8.65
C GLY A 106 -2.67 -8.31 -8.33
N PHE A 107 -1.58 -7.68 -8.73
CA PHE A 107 -0.22 -8.08 -8.44
C PHE A 107 0.55 -6.89 -7.92
N SER A 108 1.45 -7.12 -6.98
CA SER A 108 2.31 -6.08 -6.45
C SER A 108 3.74 -6.55 -6.33
N LEU A 109 4.67 -5.60 -6.44
CA LEU A 109 6.05 -5.72 -5.99
C LEU A 109 6.30 -4.56 -5.04
N THR A 110 6.74 -4.87 -3.82
CA THR A 110 6.96 -3.87 -2.77
C THR A 110 8.34 -4.07 -2.15
N GLN A 111 9.06 -2.97 -1.93
CA GLN A 111 10.26 -2.91 -1.11
C GLN A 111 10.06 -1.87 -0.01
N LEU A 112 10.33 -2.24 1.23
CA LEU A 112 10.30 -1.37 2.40
C LEU A 112 11.70 -1.35 3.02
N MET A 113 12.16 -0.17 3.43
CA MET A 113 13.47 0.04 4.03
C MET A 113 13.34 0.88 5.30
N PHE A 114 14.14 0.49 6.28
CA PHE A 114 14.10 1.01 7.61
C PHE A 114 15.51 1.17 8.15
N THR A 115 15.82 2.34 8.68
CA THR A 115 17.16 2.66 9.18
C THR A 115 17.11 3.25 10.59
N PRO A 116 18.16 3.05 11.40
CA PRO A 116 18.35 3.81 12.64
C PRO A 116 18.51 5.31 12.38
N GLU A 117 18.62 6.09 13.45
CA GLU A 117 18.96 7.51 13.38
C GLU A 117 20.48 7.72 13.19
N ASP A 118 21.32 6.90 13.82
CA ASP A 118 22.78 6.93 13.63
C ASP A 118 23.18 6.09 12.40
N ASP A 119 23.24 6.78 11.27
CA ASP A 119 23.60 6.23 9.96
C ASP A 119 25.09 5.86 9.80
N ARG A 120 25.95 6.31 10.72
CA ARG A 120 27.41 6.10 10.67
C ARG A 120 27.88 4.98 11.59
N PHE A 121 27.00 4.47 12.46
CA PHE A 121 27.36 3.37 13.35
C PHE A 121 27.38 2.03 12.58
N PRO A 122 28.51 1.29 12.57
CA PRO A 122 28.67 0.08 11.75
C PRO A 122 28.02 -1.17 12.38
N GLY A 123 26.96 -0.99 13.15
CA GLY A 123 26.31 -2.03 13.93
C GLY A 123 24.84 -1.70 14.18
N GLN A 124 24.24 -2.33 15.18
CA GLN A 124 22.91 -1.96 15.68
C GLN A 124 23.07 -0.91 16.80
N PRO A 125 22.71 0.36 16.56
CA PRO A 125 22.76 1.38 17.60
C PRO A 125 21.79 1.01 18.73
N ALA A 126 22.20 1.25 19.98
CA ALA A 126 21.37 0.90 21.13
C ALA A 126 20.19 1.88 21.28
N GLY A 127 18.98 1.36 21.47
CA GLY A 127 17.77 2.18 21.59
C GLY A 127 17.29 2.78 20.27
N GLU A 128 17.83 2.34 19.15
CA GLU A 128 17.35 2.66 17.82
C GLU A 128 17.00 1.37 17.10
N ARG A 129 16.06 1.47 16.16
CA ARG A 129 15.68 0.30 15.38
C ARG A 129 16.87 -0.25 14.59
N PRO A 130 16.92 -1.58 14.36
CA PRO A 130 17.91 -2.15 13.46
C PRO A 130 17.65 -1.71 12.01
N TYR A 131 18.70 -1.78 11.19
CA TYR A 131 18.54 -1.79 9.75
C TYR A 131 17.66 -2.97 9.35
N ALA A 132 16.70 -2.71 8.47
CA ALA A 132 15.85 -3.75 7.93
C ALA A 132 15.38 -3.37 6.54
N ALA A 133 15.32 -4.36 5.66
CA ALA A 133 14.59 -4.24 4.41
C ALA A 133 13.71 -5.45 4.21
N TRP A 134 12.57 -5.23 3.57
CA TRP A 134 11.66 -6.29 3.13
C TRP A 134 11.32 -6.09 1.67
N THR A 135 11.44 -7.14 0.87
CA THR A 135 11.00 -7.17 -0.52
C THR A 135 10.06 -8.33 -0.73
N GLY A 136 8.90 -8.06 -1.32
CA GLY A 136 7.90 -9.09 -1.55
C GLY A 136 7.01 -8.82 -2.76
N ILE A 137 6.44 -9.92 -3.24
CA ILE A 137 5.39 -9.91 -4.27
C ILE A 137 4.05 -10.22 -3.63
N GLY A 138 3.00 -9.57 -4.12
CA GLY A 138 1.63 -9.76 -3.64
C GLY A 138 0.68 -10.23 -4.73
N PHE A 139 -0.28 -11.04 -4.34
CA PHE A 139 -1.39 -11.54 -5.16
C PHE A 139 -2.69 -11.19 -4.47
N SER A 140 -3.56 -10.44 -5.13
CA SER A 140 -4.77 -9.92 -4.50
C SER A 140 -6.05 -10.29 -5.24
N LEU A 141 -7.13 -10.39 -4.46
CA LEU A 141 -8.50 -10.45 -4.93
C LEU A 141 -9.29 -9.34 -4.23
N HIS A 142 -10.10 -8.64 -5.01
CA HIS A 142 -10.93 -7.54 -4.54
C HIS A 142 -12.35 -7.82 -4.95
N ALA A 143 -13.26 -7.84 -3.99
CA ALA A 143 -14.71 -7.93 -4.22
C ALA A 143 -15.32 -6.60 -3.80
N MET A 144 -16.13 -5.98 -4.65
CA MET A 144 -16.75 -4.70 -4.31
C MET A 144 -18.09 -4.45 -4.98
N ASP A 145 -18.89 -3.63 -4.33
CA ASP A 145 -20.09 -3.00 -4.87
C ASP A 145 -19.95 -1.46 -4.84
N ALA A 146 -21.06 -0.74 -4.95
CA ALA A 146 -21.10 0.73 -4.91
C ALA A 146 -20.67 1.37 -3.56
N ASN A 147 -20.67 0.62 -2.46
CA ASN A 147 -20.54 1.10 -1.10
C ASN A 147 -19.47 0.38 -0.27
N VAL A 148 -19.13 -0.87 -0.62
CA VAL A 148 -18.21 -1.72 0.12
C VAL A 148 -17.13 -2.27 -0.81
N LEU A 149 -15.89 -2.28 -0.33
CA LEU A 149 -14.77 -3.00 -0.93
C LEU A 149 -14.16 -3.93 0.12
N ASN A 150 -14.01 -5.20 -0.23
CA ASN A 150 -13.20 -6.17 0.50
C ASN A 150 -11.97 -6.53 -0.35
N SER A 151 -10.79 -6.38 0.24
CA SER A 151 -9.51 -6.70 -0.36
C SER A 151 -8.83 -7.81 0.44
N ALA A 152 -8.50 -8.92 -0.23
CA ALA A 152 -7.69 -9.99 0.30
C ALA A 152 -6.38 -10.07 -0.49
N GLU A 153 -5.23 -10.09 0.18
CA GLU A 153 -3.91 -10.19 -0.45
C GLU A 153 -3.05 -11.20 0.27
N LEU A 154 -2.35 -12.03 -0.51
CA LEU A 154 -1.30 -12.90 -0.04
C LEU A 154 0.03 -12.37 -0.55
N THR A 155 0.99 -12.13 0.36
CA THR A 155 2.34 -11.72 0.01
C THR A 155 3.34 -12.81 0.32
N LEU A 156 4.31 -12.99 -0.58
CA LEU A 156 5.50 -13.80 -0.41
C LEU A 156 6.70 -12.88 -0.56
N GLY A 157 7.58 -12.86 0.45
CA GLY A 157 8.74 -11.98 0.43
C GLY A 157 9.90 -12.49 1.25
N VAL A 158 10.88 -11.63 1.44
CA VAL A 158 12.05 -11.85 2.28
C VAL A 158 12.32 -10.58 3.07
N ILE A 159 12.57 -10.71 4.37
CA ILE A 159 13.21 -9.68 5.18
C ILE A 159 14.70 -10.01 5.28
N GLY A 160 15.57 -8.99 5.34
CA GLY A 160 17.01 -9.15 5.56
C GLY A 160 17.88 -8.81 4.33
N PRO A 161 19.16 -9.22 4.29
CA PRO A 161 20.08 -8.86 3.21
C PRO A 161 19.54 -9.17 1.80
N HIS A 162 18.86 -10.30 1.60
CA HIS A 162 18.29 -10.65 0.29
C HIS A 162 17.06 -9.83 -0.10
N ALA A 163 16.57 -8.95 0.78
CA ALA A 163 15.59 -7.94 0.44
C ALA A 163 16.19 -6.76 -0.35
N LEU A 164 17.52 -6.70 -0.50
CA LEU A 164 18.27 -5.72 -1.30
C LEU A 164 18.10 -4.27 -0.83
N GLY A 165 18.00 -4.07 0.49
CA GLY A 165 17.86 -2.74 1.08
C GLY A 165 19.10 -1.88 0.91
N GLU A 166 20.25 -2.43 1.26
CA GLU A 166 21.55 -1.77 1.13
C GLU A 166 21.80 -1.34 -0.30
N GLU A 167 21.63 -2.25 -1.27
CA GLU A 167 21.89 -1.98 -2.68
C GLU A 167 20.95 -0.92 -3.26
N THR A 168 19.66 -0.95 -2.90
CA THR A 168 18.73 0.10 -3.32
C THR A 168 19.12 1.45 -2.72
N GLN A 169 19.41 1.50 -1.42
CA GLN A 169 19.78 2.74 -0.76
C GLN A 169 21.08 3.30 -1.33
N ASP A 170 22.11 2.46 -1.46
CA ASP A 170 23.40 2.80 -2.06
C ASP A 170 23.25 3.36 -3.47
N PHE A 171 22.44 2.71 -4.31
CA PHE A 171 22.16 3.20 -5.65
C PHE A 171 21.58 4.62 -5.65
N VAL A 172 20.63 4.89 -4.74
CA VAL A 172 20.04 6.23 -4.58
C VAL A 172 21.05 7.22 -4.01
N HIS A 173 21.90 6.79 -3.06
CA HIS A 173 22.92 7.63 -2.43
C HIS A 173 24.00 8.03 -3.42
N ASP A 174 24.46 7.09 -4.24
CA ASP A 174 25.39 7.32 -5.34
C ASP A 174 24.81 8.28 -6.38
N LEU A 175 23.52 8.12 -6.73
CA LEU A 175 22.82 9.01 -7.67
C LEU A 175 22.68 10.45 -7.13
N LYS A 176 22.42 10.59 -5.83
CA LYS A 176 22.28 11.89 -5.14
C LYS A 176 23.62 12.50 -4.74
N GLY A 177 24.69 11.70 -4.69
CA GLY A 177 26.00 12.11 -4.20
C GLY A 177 26.04 12.33 -2.69
N VAL A 178 25.29 11.54 -1.93
CA VAL A 178 25.27 11.58 -0.45
C VAL A 178 26.02 10.38 0.15
N PRO A 179 26.51 10.46 1.39
CA PRO A 179 27.23 9.36 2.03
C PRO A 179 26.38 8.08 2.17
N LYS A 180 27.03 6.92 2.13
CA LYS A 180 26.42 5.61 2.36
C LYS A 180 26.35 5.29 3.84
N PHE A 181 25.38 4.46 4.21
CA PHE A 181 25.14 4.07 5.59
C PHE A 181 26.07 2.91 5.97
N ALA A 182 26.62 2.95 7.18
CA ALA A 182 27.67 2.01 7.58
C ALA A 182 27.13 0.72 8.23
N GLY A 183 25.84 0.67 8.59
CA GLY A 183 25.28 -0.37 9.46
C GLY A 183 24.54 -1.52 8.77
N TRP A 184 24.45 -1.54 7.43
CA TRP A 184 23.71 -2.59 6.70
C TRP A 184 24.25 -4.01 6.93
N ASP A 185 25.55 -4.16 7.21
CA ASP A 185 26.16 -5.43 7.61
C ASP A 185 25.57 -6.02 8.90
N ALA A 186 24.90 -5.21 9.72
CA ALA A 186 24.30 -5.59 11.00
C ALA A 186 22.76 -5.59 10.98
N GLN A 187 22.14 -5.54 9.80
CA GLN A 187 20.70 -5.59 9.61
C GLN A 187 20.06 -6.88 10.12
N ILE A 188 18.72 -6.87 10.25
CA ILE A 188 17.93 -8.08 10.53
C ILE A 188 18.30 -9.20 9.53
N PRO A 189 18.54 -10.45 9.97
CA PRO A 189 18.96 -11.53 9.10
C PRO A 189 17.81 -12.05 8.23
N ASP A 190 18.17 -12.88 7.23
CA ASP A 190 17.20 -13.36 6.25
C ASP A 190 16.11 -14.25 6.84
N GLU A 191 14.86 -13.95 6.50
CA GLU A 191 13.73 -14.86 6.68
C GLU A 191 12.74 -14.74 5.52
N ILE A 192 12.31 -15.89 4.99
CA ILE A 192 11.22 -15.94 4.01
C ILE A 192 9.92 -15.63 4.75
N THR A 193 9.15 -14.71 4.20
CA THR A 193 7.91 -14.23 4.80
C THR A 193 6.70 -14.62 3.95
N LEU A 194 5.63 -15.03 4.61
CA LEU A 194 4.33 -15.28 4.05
C LEU A 194 3.29 -14.56 4.90
N ASN A 195 2.54 -13.66 4.27
CA ASN A 195 1.57 -12.83 4.96
C ASN A 195 0.24 -12.78 4.23
N TYR A 196 -0.85 -12.89 4.99
CA TYR A 196 -2.20 -12.66 4.51
C TYR A 196 -2.70 -11.32 5.06
N TYR A 197 -3.28 -10.50 4.18
CA TYR A 197 -3.89 -9.22 4.51
C TYR A 197 -5.36 -9.22 4.10
N PHE A 198 -6.20 -8.69 4.97
CA PHE A 198 -7.60 -8.42 4.67
C PHE A 198 -7.95 -6.98 5.07
N VAL A 199 -8.60 -6.24 4.17
CA VAL A 199 -9.11 -4.89 4.45
C VAL A 199 -10.52 -4.76 3.90
N GLN A 200 -11.44 -4.28 4.73
CA GLN A 200 -12.75 -3.81 4.29
C GLN A 200 -12.80 -2.29 4.33
N LYS A 201 -13.27 -1.67 3.25
CA LYS A 201 -13.60 -0.24 3.17
C LYS A 201 -15.10 -0.08 2.96
N ARG A 202 -15.74 0.79 3.74
CA ARG A 202 -17.14 1.15 3.60
C ARG A 202 -17.31 2.64 3.38
N ARG A 203 -18.19 2.99 2.47
CA ARG A 203 -18.60 4.38 2.25
C ARG A 203 -19.48 4.85 3.40
N ILE A 204 -19.15 6.02 3.92
CA ILE A 204 -19.99 6.76 4.86
C ILE A 204 -20.91 7.66 4.05
N ASP A 205 -22.23 7.50 4.22
CA ASP A 205 -23.21 8.44 3.67
C ASP A 205 -23.16 9.75 4.47
N LEU A 206 -22.52 10.76 3.87
CA LEU A 206 -22.37 12.08 4.46
C LEU A 206 -23.65 12.93 4.40
N LYS A 207 -24.69 12.51 3.68
CA LYS A 207 -25.94 13.28 3.44
C LYS A 207 -25.70 14.73 2.99
N ILE A 208 -24.56 15.01 2.37
CA ILE A 208 -24.21 16.36 1.90
C ILE A 208 -24.96 16.60 0.58
N ARG A 209 -25.68 17.73 0.51
CA ARG A 209 -26.37 18.15 -0.71
C ARG A 209 -25.31 18.57 -1.73
N GLU A 210 -25.03 17.70 -2.70
CA GLU A 210 -24.11 18.01 -3.81
C GLU A 210 -24.54 19.34 -4.47
N LEU A 211 -23.56 20.19 -4.81
CA LEU A 211 -23.86 21.43 -5.55
C LEU A 211 -24.59 21.06 -6.84
N LYS A 212 -25.58 21.87 -7.24
CA LYS A 212 -26.44 21.60 -8.42
C LYS A 212 -25.65 21.37 -9.72
N THR A 213 -24.39 21.77 -9.79
CA THR A 213 -23.49 21.55 -10.93
C THR A 213 -22.86 20.15 -10.97
N GLY A 214 -23.04 19.31 -9.93
CA GLY A 214 -22.48 17.95 -9.84
C GLY A 214 -20.95 17.88 -9.78
N ALA A 215 -20.28 19.03 -9.81
CA ALA A 215 -18.86 19.16 -10.07
C ALA A 215 -18.02 19.26 -8.81
N PHE A 216 -18.54 19.70 -7.67
CA PHE A 216 -17.84 19.57 -6.38
C PHE A 216 -18.49 18.44 -5.57
N ARG A 217 -17.67 17.50 -5.09
CA ARG A 217 -18.12 16.30 -4.38
C ARG A 217 -17.27 16.06 -3.13
N ALA A 218 -17.86 15.36 -2.18
CA ALA A 218 -17.19 14.89 -0.98
C ALA A 218 -17.48 13.41 -0.76
N SER A 219 -16.50 12.69 -0.25
CA SER A 219 -16.62 11.27 0.13
C SER A 219 -15.93 11.03 1.45
N ALA A 220 -16.50 10.17 2.29
CA ALA A 220 -15.80 9.63 3.44
C ALA A 220 -15.84 8.10 3.36
N LEU A 221 -14.73 7.48 3.73
CA LEU A 221 -14.55 6.05 3.81
C LEU A 221 -14.11 5.72 5.24
N TRP A 222 -14.71 4.68 5.81
CA TRP A 222 -14.19 4.00 7.01
C TRP A 222 -13.62 2.67 6.57
N ASP A 223 -12.49 2.29 7.15
CA ASP A 223 -11.81 1.05 6.86
C ASP A 223 -11.36 0.34 8.12
N TRP A 224 -11.32 -0.99 8.05
CA TRP A 224 -10.67 -1.84 9.03
C TRP A 224 -9.98 -3.00 8.33
N GLY A 225 -8.95 -3.54 8.96
CA GLY A 225 -8.19 -4.64 8.39
C GLY A 225 -7.37 -5.40 9.40
N MET A 226 -6.77 -6.48 8.90
CA MET A 226 -5.88 -7.33 9.66
C MET A 226 -4.78 -7.89 8.77
N ALA A 227 -3.63 -8.16 9.39
CA ALA A 227 -2.53 -8.89 8.81
C ALA A 227 -2.22 -10.10 9.69
N VAL A 228 -1.95 -11.24 9.07
CA VAL A 228 -1.53 -12.46 9.76
C VAL A 228 -0.38 -13.10 8.97
N GLY A 229 0.75 -13.27 9.64
CA GLY A 229 1.93 -13.90 9.05
C GLY A 229 3.20 -13.60 9.83
N ASN A 230 4.33 -14.03 9.28
CA ASN A 230 5.64 -13.90 9.91
C ASN A 230 6.45 -12.67 9.43
N PHE A 231 5.88 -11.79 8.61
CA PHE A 231 6.38 -10.41 8.44
C PHE A 231 5.67 -9.47 9.41
N ARG A 232 4.33 -9.51 9.43
CA ARG A 232 3.49 -8.65 10.29
C ARG A 232 2.26 -9.39 10.79
N THR A 233 1.90 -9.17 12.05
CA THR A 233 0.61 -9.56 12.61
C THR A 233 0.01 -8.38 13.37
N HIS A 234 -1.10 -7.85 12.86
CA HIS A 234 -1.77 -6.67 13.44
C HIS A 234 -3.24 -6.60 13.04
N ALA A 235 -3.98 -5.72 13.71
CA ALA A 235 -5.29 -5.25 13.29
C ALA A 235 -5.27 -3.72 13.19
N GLU A 236 -6.05 -3.15 12.28
CA GLU A 236 -6.12 -1.70 12.08
C GLU A 236 -7.53 -1.22 11.76
N THR A 237 -7.77 0.06 12.06
CA THR A 237 -8.99 0.76 11.67
C THR A 237 -8.65 2.21 11.37
N GLY A 238 -9.30 2.78 10.36
CA GLY A 238 -9.10 4.15 9.97
C GLY A 238 -10.33 4.74 9.31
N ALA A 239 -10.27 6.03 9.07
CA ALA A 239 -11.22 6.70 8.21
C ALA A 239 -10.54 7.86 7.52
N PHE A 240 -10.98 8.16 6.31
CA PHE A 240 -10.52 9.33 5.59
C PHE A 240 -11.63 9.98 4.78
N PHE A 241 -11.48 11.29 4.63
CA PHE A 241 -12.36 12.16 3.92
C PHE A 241 -11.64 12.74 2.71
N ARG A 242 -12.39 12.92 1.62
CA ARG A 242 -11.94 13.63 0.41
C ARG A 242 -12.98 14.62 -0.02
N ALA A 243 -12.55 15.78 -0.49
CA ALA A 243 -13.43 16.75 -1.13
C ALA A 243 -12.72 17.49 -2.25
N GLY A 244 -13.43 17.71 -3.34
CA GLY A 244 -12.83 18.37 -4.49
C GLY A 244 -13.72 18.45 -5.71
N TRP A 245 -13.13 18.99 -6.77
CA TRP A 245 -13.75 19.10 -8.07
C TRP A 245 -13.64 17.78 -8.83
N ASN A 246 -14.76 17.29 -9.35
CA ASN A 246 -14.89 16.09 -10.17
C ASN A 246 -14.21 14.87 -9.54
N LEU A 247 -14.40 14.75 -8.22
CA LEU A 247 -13.77 13.77 -7.36
C LEU A 247 -13.94 12.36 -7.96
N PRO A 248 -12.84 11.60 -8.12
CA PRO A 248 -12.92 10.22 -8.56
C PRO A 248 -13.83 9.40 -7.66
N ALA A 249 -14.71 8.65 -8.30
CA ALA A 249 -15.50 7.61 -7.68
C ALA A 249 -14.62 6.36 -7.50
N ASP A 250 -13.90 6.23 -6.38
CA ASP A 250 -13.00 5.08 -6.09
C ASP A 250 -12.78 4.82 -4.59
N PHE A 251 -12.29 3.63 -4.22
CA PHE A 251 -11.85 3.24 -2.88
C PHE A 251 -10.32 3.31 -2.69
N SER A 252 -9.63 3.97 -3.61
CA SER A 252 -8.17 3.91 -3.68
C SER A 252 -7.52 4.42 -2.39
N ASP A 253 -6.51 3.69 -1.90
CA ASP A 253 -5.68 4.16 -0.80
C ASP A 253 -4.74 5.27 -1.30
N PRO A 254 -4.74 6.45 -0.69
CA PRO A 254 -3.86 7.53 -1.10
C PRO A 254 -2.41 7.35 -0.57
N ARG A 255 -2.13 6.30 0.21
CA ARG A 255 -0.82 5.99 0.81
C ARG A 255 -0.33 4.60 0.39
N LEU A 256 0.94 4.30 0.68
CA LEU A 256 1.42 2.93 0.54
C LEU A 256 0.86 2.11 1.70
N SER A 257 0.07 1.12 1.36
CA SER A 257 -0.40 0.08 2.26
C SER A 257 -0.32 -1.25 1.52
N GLU A 258 -0.38 -2.34 2.25
CA GLU A 258 -0.28 -3.67 1.65
C GLU A 258 -1.41 -3.88 0.66
N THR A 259 -2.62 -3.36 0.90
CA THR A 259 -3.74 -3.42 -0.07
C THR A 259 -3.89 -2.16 -0.93
N ALA A 260 -2.83 -1.36 -1.11
CA ALA A 260 -2.88 -0.14 -1.91
C ALA A 260 -2.94 -0.44 -3.41
N TYR A 261 -4.17 -0.61 -3.92
CA TYR A 261 -4.50 -0.68 -5.34
C TYR A 261 -5.53 0.38 -5.72
N SER A 262 -5.71 0.52 -7.03
CA SER A 262 -6.66 1.45 -7.63
C SER A 262 -8.02 0.79 -7.82
N HIS A 263 -9.01 1.19 -7.03
CA HIS A 263 -10.33 0.55 -7.03
C HIS A 263 -11.41 1.55 -7.41
N ARG A 264 -11.72 1.72 -8.70
CA ARG A 264 -12.83 2.61 -9.09
C ARG A 264 -14.17 2.03 -8.65
N TYR A 265 -15.09 2.88 -8.17
CA TYR A 265 -16.45 2.47 -7.88
C TYR A 265 -17.10 1.91 -9.15
N PHE A 266 -17.82 0.81 -8.99
CA PHE A 266 -18.74 0.31 -10.00
C PHE A 266 -20.08 0.99 -9.86
N THR A 267 -20.06 2.29 -10.12
CA THR A 267 -21.29 3.06 -10.27
C THR A 267 -21.16 3.76 -11.60
N GLY A 268 -22.18 3.75 -12.44
CA GLY A 268 -22.24 4.54 -13.68
C GLY A 268 -22.11 6.06 -13.48
N ARG A 269 -21.60 6.50 -12.33
CA ARG A 269 -21.10 7.85 -12.02
C ARG A 269 -19.71 7.99 -12.61
N GLU A 270 -19.65 8.06 -13.93
CA GLU A 270 -18.44 8.48 -14.61
C GLU A 270 -18.06 9.90 -14.18
N ASN A 271 -16.75 10.16 -14.19
CA ASN A 271 -16.26 11.52 -14.01
C ASN A 271 -16.81 12.38 -15.14
N THR A 272 -17.39 13.54 -14.81
CA THR A 272 -18.03 14.39 -15.83
C THR A 272 -17.03 15.23 -16.63
N ALA A 273 -15.76 15.20 -16.24
CA ALA A 273 -14.67 15.89 -16.91
C ALA A 273 -13.34 15.12 -16.79
N ASP A 274 -12.40 15.50 -17.65
CA ASP A 274 -11.05 14.92 -17.69
C ASP A 274 -10.18 15.30 -16.50
N PHE A 275 -10.42 16.49 -15.94
CA PHE A 275 -9.65 17.04 -14.82
C PHE A 275 -10.36 16.85 -13.48
N SER A 276 -9.61 16.49 -12.45
CA SER A 276 -10.03 16.51 -11.05
C SER A 276 -8.94 17.07 -10.16
N ILE A 277 -9.33 17.77 -9.10
CA ILE A 277 -8.46 18.18 -8.01
C ILE A 277 -9.22 18.02 -6.70
N TYR A 278 -8.57 17.45 -5.69
CA TYR A 278 -9.18 17.22 -4.39
C TYR A 278 -8.16 17.28 -3.26
N ALA A 279 -8.65 17.63 -2.07
CA ALA A 279 -7.92 17.49 -0.82
C ALA A 279 -8.42 16.24 -0.09
N LEU A 280 -7.55 15.66 0.74
CA LEU A 280 -7.86 14.52 1.58
C LEU A 280 -7.27 14.67 2.97
N ALA A 281 -7.92 14.08 3.97
CA ALA A 281 -7.38 13.94 5.32
C ALA A 281 -7.98 12.71 6.01
N GLY A 282 -7.25 12.11 6.93
CA GLY A 282 -7.70 10.93 7.64
C GLY A 282 -6.87 10.61 8.87
N ALA A 283 -7.29 9.57 9.56
CA ALA A 283 -6.61 9.02 10.71
C ALA A 283 -6.72 7.49 10.71
N ARG A 284 -5.72 6.82 11.27
CA ARG A 284 -5.67 5.36 11.43
C ARG A 284 -5.07 4.99 12.77
N ALA A 285 -5.55 3.91 13.36
CA ALA A 285 -4.95 3.26 14.51
C ALA A 285 -4.62 1.81 14.15
N ARG A 286 -3.47 1.32 14.61
CA ARG A 286 -3.00 -0.05 14.39
C ARG A 286 -2.56 -0.66 15.71
N ALA A 287 -3.11 -1.84 16.02
CA ALA A 287 -2.71 -2.68 17.14
C ALA A 287 -1.83 -3.82 16.62
N SER A 288 -0.54 -3.78 16.97
CA SER A 288 0.47 -4.72 16.48
C SER A 288 0.77 -5.80 17.51
N LEU A 289 0.77 -7.05 17.06
CA LEU A 289 1.19 -8.21 17.84
C LEU A 289 2.58 -8.71 17.43
N PHE A 290 2.97 -8.45 16.18
CA PHE A 290 4.27 -8.80 15.64
C PHE A 290 4.63 -7.89 14.46
N ASP A 291 5.86 -7.41 14.42
CA ASP A 291 6.47 -6.74 13.26
C ASP A 291 7.93 -7.20 13.14
N ALA A 292 8.26 -7.97 12.10
CA ALA A 292 9.59 -8.54 11.91
C ALA A 292 10.70 -7.47 11.81
N THR A 293 10.35 -6.22 11.48
CA THR A 293 11.31 -5.11 11.36
C THR A 293 11.68 -4.47 12.70
N LEU A 294 11.00 -4.87 13.78
CA LEU A 294 11.22 -4.42 15.16
C LEU A 294 11.42 -5.59 16.13
N ASP A 295 10.72 -6.70 15.91
CA ASP A 295 10.77 -7.90 16.74
C ASP A 295 11.83 -8.92 16.24
N GLY A 296 12.36 -8.73 15.03
CA GLY A 296 13.25 -9.69 14.36
C GLY A 296 12.47 -10.83 13.68
N PRO A 297 13.18 -11.78 13.05
CA PRO A 297 12.54 -12.90 12.35
C PRO A 297 11.84 -13.86 13.31
N LEU A 298 10.77 -14.52 12.85
CA LEU A 298 9.96 -15.40 13.71
C LEU A 298 10.63 -16.77 13.96
N PHE A 299 11.47 -17.23 13.04
CA PHE A 299 12.05 -18.57 13.04
C PHE A 299 13.55 -18.60 13.37
N SER A 300 14.13 -17.45 13.72
CA SER A 300 15.52 -17.35 14.15
C SER A 300 15.68 -16.32 15.26
N ASP A 301 16.55 -16.61 16.23
CA ASP A 301 16.84 -15.67 17.31
C ASP A 301 17.66 -14.47 16.80
N PHE A 302 17.11 -13.27 16.97
CA PHE A 302 17.81 -12.01 16.71
C PHE A 302 17.32 -10.95 17.71
N ASP A 303 18.24 -10.43 18.52
CA ASP A 303 17.93 -9.37 19.47
C ASP A 303 18.04 -8.02 18.77
N THR A 304 16.89 -7.40 18.51
CA THR A 304 16.78 -6.07 17.88
C THR A 304 17.08 -4.92 18.83
N ARG A 305 17.16 -5.17 20.14
CA ARG A 305 17.41 -4.19 21.21
C ARG A 305 16.41 -3.02 21.28
N VAL A 306 15.21 -3.22 20.73
CA VAL A 306 14.10 -2.27 20.81
C VAL A 306 12.83 -3.00 21.24
N GLN A 307 11.95 -2.27 21.93
CA GLN A 307 10.67 -2.80 22.37
C GLN A 307 9.54 -2.18 21.55
N ARG A 308 8.91 -2.97 20.68
CA ARG A 308 7.82 -2.50 19.82
C ARG A 308 6.62 -2.02 20.63
N GLU A 309 6.05 -0.90 20.21
CA GLU A 309 4.79 -0.39 20.73
C GLU A 309 3.61 -1.24 20.25
N GLY A 310 2.70 -1.58 21.17
CA GLY A 310 1.52 -2.38 20.89
C GLY A 310 0.46 -1.64 20.07
N LEU A 311 0.46 -0.31 20.13
CA LEU A 311 -0.54 0.54 19.50
C LEU A 311 0.12 1.77 18.88
N THR A 312 -0.07 1.96 17.57
CA THR A 312 0.40 3.14 16.84
C THR A 312 -0.78 3.92 16.26
N GLY A 313 -0.69 5.24 16.28
CA GLY A 313 -1.67 6.15 15.67
C GLY A 313 -1.07 6.93 14.51
N GLU A 314 -1.88 7.19 13.49
CA GLU A 314 -1.52 7.99 12.33
C GLU A 314 -2.58 9.05 12.06
N VAL A 315 -2.13 10.25 11.69
CA VAL A 315 -2.96 11.27 11.05
C VAL A 315 -2.29 11.70 9.75
N PHE A 316 -3.09 11.97 8.73
CA PHE A 316 -2.55 12.33 7.43
C PHE A 316 -3.43 13.32 6.68
N ALA A 317 -2.80 14.10 5.81
CA ALA A 317 -3.47 15.04 4.93
C ALA A 317 -2.73 15.19 3.61
N GLY A 318 -3.45 15.47 2.54
CA GLY A 318 -2.88 15.47 1.20
C GLY A 318 -3.77 16.06 0.13
N MET A 319 -3.32 15.94 -1.11
CA MET A 319 -4.03 16.36 -2.29
C MET A 319 -3.83 15.38 -3.44
N GLY A 320 -4.81 15.31 -4.33
CA GLY A 320 -4.72 14.54 -5.57
C GLY A 320 -5.18 15.36 -6.76
N LEU A 321 -4.55 15.06 -7.91
CA LEU A 321 -4.85 15.65 -9.21
C LEU A 321 -5.00 14.53 -10.22
N ARG A 322 -6.12 14.51 -10.93
CA ARG A 322 -6.35 13.60 -12.06
C ARG A 322 -6.42 14.41 -13.35
N TRP A 323 -5.77 13.91 -14.39
CA TRP A 323 -5.89 14.39 -15.75
C TRP A 323 -6.03 13.19 -16.69
N ASN A 324 -7.19 13.04 -17.32
CA ASN A 324 -7.52 11.89 -18.17
C ASN A 324 -7.30 10.56 -17.42
N CYS A 325 -6.40 9.73 -17.96
CA CYS A 325 -6.03 8.43 -17.41
C CYS A 325 -4.89 8.49 -16.38
N TRP A 326 -4.37 9.67 -16.06
CA TRP A 326 -3.30 9.85 -15.07
C TRP A 326 -3.83 10.45 -13.78
N GLU A 327 -3.30 9.99 -12.66
CA GLU A 327 -3.56 10.58 -11.35
C GLU A 327 -2.26 10.66 -10.55
N LEU A 328 -2.05 11.80 -9.91
CA LEU A 328 -0.94 12.05 -9.01
C LEU A 328 -1.50 12.48 -7.66
N SER A 329 -1.08 11.84 -6.58
CA SER A 329 -1.40 12.26 -5.22
C SER A 329 -0.16 12.41 -4.35
N TYR A 330 -0.24 13.35 -3.42
CA TYR A 330 0.71 13.52 -2.33
C TYR A 330 -0.02 13.50 -0.99
N VAL A 331 0.52 12.77 -0.03
CA VAL A 331 0.01 12.70 1.35
C VAL A 331 1.15 12.88 2.33
N GLN A 332 0.99 13.76 3.30
CA GLN A 332 1.85 13.84 4.47
C GLN A 332 1.24 13.02 5.60
N THR A 333 2.01 12.10 6.18
CA THR A 333 1.62 11.29 7.33
C THR A 333 2.44 11.70 8.56
N PHE A 334 1.78 11.74 9.71
CA PHE A 334 2.36 11.85 11.04
C PHE A 334 1.93 10.63 11.83
N GLN A 335 2.89 9.92 12.40
CA GLN A 335 2.71 8.67 13.13
C GLN A 335 3.28 8.83 14.53
N THR A 336 2.66 8.19 15.52
CA THR A 336 3.23 8.06 16.87
C THR A 336 4.50 7.20 16.83
N GLU A 337 5.15 7.07 17.98
CA GLU A 337 6.24 6.16 18.21
C GLU A 337 5.81 4.70 17.89
N SER A 338 6.73 3.93 17.34
CA SER A 338 6.54 2.52 16.97
C SER A 338 7.30 1.54 17.87
N PHE A 339 8.21 2.05 18.70
CA PHE A 339 8.95 1.34 19.73
C PHE A 339 9.29 2.30 20.89
N GLU A 340 9.45 1.76 22.10
CA GLU A 340 9.59 2.53 23.35
C GLU A 340 10.78 3.49 23.33
N GLU A 341 11.90 3.08 22.73
CA GLU A 341 13.13 3.86 22.69
C GLU A 341 13.13 4.96 21.61
N GLN A 342 12.10 5.02 20.77
CA GLN A 342 12.04 5.95 19.64
C GLN A 342 12.01 7.41 20.11
N ALA A 343 12.85 8.25 19.51
CA ALA A 343 12.92 9.68 19.81
C ALA A 343 11.79 10.47 19.12
N GLY A 344 10.57 10.30 19.63
CA GLY A 344 9.37 10.98 19.14
C GLY A 344 8.72 10.31 17.92
N GLY A 345 7.53 10.79 17.57
CA GLY A 345 6.78 10.31 16.41
C GLY A 345 7.52 10.47 15.06
N GLN A 346 7.06 9.70 14.07
CA GLN A 346 7.59 9.68 12.71
C GLN A 346 6.74 10.54 11.77
N GLN A 347 7.37 11.10 10.73
CA GLN A 347 6.65 11.76 9.63
C GLN A 347 7.25 11.38 8.29
N PHE A 348 6.41 11.18 7.28
CA PHE A 348 6.84 10.82 5.94
C PHE A 348 5.83 11.26 4.89
N GLY A 349 6.33 11.47 3.67
CA GLY A 349 5.51 11.84 2.51
C GLY A 349 5.29 10.64 1.60
N SER A 350 4.06 10.46 1.12
CA SER A 350 3.64 9.43 0.18
C SER A 350 3.24 10.05 -1.15
N LEU A 351 3.91 9.67 -2.23
CA LEU A 351 3.57 10.03 -3.60
C LEU A 351 3.02 8.81 -4.33
N ALA A 352 1.88 8.96 -5.01
CA ALA A 352 1.33 7.90 -5.86
C ALA A 352 1.10 8.43 -7.27
N LEU A 353 1.63 7.73 -8.27
CA LEU A 353 1.38 7.98 -9.69
C LEU A 353 0.62 6.79 -10.27
N ARG A 354 -0.61 7.04 -10.71
CA ARG A 354 -1.50 6.04 -11.30
C ARG A 354 -1.71 6.32 -12.78
N ARG A 355 -1.82 5.24 -13.56
CA ARG A 355 -2.24 5.25 -14.95
C ARG A 355 -3.31 4.19 -15.20
N ALA A 356 -4.43 4.60 -15.77
CA ALA A 356 -5.44 3.71 -16.35
C ALA A 356 -5.12 3.44 -17.84
N PHE A 357 -5.36 2.22 -18.33
CA PHE A 357 -5.18 1.88 -19.74
C PHE A 357 -5.99 0.65 -20.16
#